data_AF-A0A6B3I0Y1-F1
#
_entry.id   AF-A0A6B3I0Y1-F1
#
_cell.length_a   1.000
_cell.length_b   1.000
_cell.length_c   1.000
_cell.angle_alpha   90.00
_cell.angle_beta   90.00
_cell.angle_gamma   90.00
#
_symmetry.space_group_name_H-M   'P 1'
#
loop_
_entity.id
_entity.type
_entity.pdbx_description
1 polymer ?
#
loop_
_entity_poly.entity_id
_entity_poly.type
_entity_poly.pdbx_seq_one_letter_code
_entity_poly.pdbx_strand_id
1 'polypeptide(L)'
;TPLQEIKKPEYGADVVELAKYSDCVQQVLTKQVDALTTDDSILKGYAAANSGKLRVVGKPFTSEPYGVGLNKDDKVLRDAINDSLEKHVTDGTYKKIYEATLGLSGSAYIEPPALERY
;
A
#
# COMPACT_ATOMS: atom_id res chain seq x y z
N THR A 1 -9.11 6.34 -5.43
CA THR A 1 -8.00 5.37 -5.58
C THR A 1 -6.84 6.04 -6.29
N PRO A 2 -5.59 5.54 -6.17
CA PRO A 2 -4.44 6.12 -6.86
C PRO A 2 -4.64 6.30 -8.37
N LEU A 3 -5.34 5.36 -9.00
CA LEU A 3 -5.71 5.43 -10.41
C LEU A 3 -6.64 6.62 -10.76
N GLN A 4 -7.61 6.93 -9.90
CA GLN A 4 -8.47 8.09 -10.09
C GLN A 4 -7.72 9.40 -9.88
N GLU A 5 -6.78 9.40 -8.92
CA GLU A 5 -5.95 10.56 -8.62
C GLU A 5 -5.07 10.94 -9.80
N ILE A 6 -4.33 9.98 -10.37
CA ILE A 6 -3.38 10.26 -11.46
C ILE A 6 -4.05 10.68 -12.77
N LYS A 7 -5.35 10.39 -12.96
CA LYS A 7 -6.14 10.86 -14.11
C LYS A 7 -6.49 12.36 -14.04
N LYS A 8 -6.23 13.05 -12.92
CA LYS A 8 -6.50 14.48 -12.80
C LYS A 8 -5.62 15.30 -13.76
N PRO A 9 -6.16 16.35 -14.40
CA PRO A 9 -5.42 17.15 -15.39
C PRO A 9 -4.11 17.77 -14.86
N GLU A 10 -4.04 18.05 -13.55
CA GLU A 10 -2.85 18.62 -12.91
C GLU A 10 -1.58 17.76 -13.03
N TYR A 11 -1.74 16.44 -13.22
CA TYR A 11 -0.62 15.52 -13.42
C TYR A 11 -0.23 15.37 -14.89
N GLY A 12 -1.14 15.67 -15.84
CA GLY A 12 -0.87 15.58 -17.27
C GLY A 12 -0.42 14.20 -17.76
N ALA A 13 -0.86 13.11 -17.09
CA ALA A 13 -0.43 11.75 -17.39
C ALA A 13 -1.29 11.07 -18.46
N ASP A 14 -0.65 10.37 -19.39
CA ASP A 14 -1.30 9.42 -20.29
C ASP A 14 -1.47 8.07 -19.57
N VAL A 15 -2.70 7.75 -19.16
CA VAL A 15 -2.96 6.65 -18.22
C VAL A 15 -3.31 5.35 -18.94
N VAL A 16 -2.53 4.30 -18.66
CA VAL A 16 -2.85 2.90 -19.00
C VAL A 16 -3.28 2.17 -17.73
N GLU A 17 -4.35 1.38 -17.84
CA GLU A 17 -4.93 0.62 -16.74
C GLU A 17 -4.90 -0.87 -17.06
N LEU A 18 -4.43 -1.67 -16.09
CA LEU A 18 -4.41 -3.13 -16.18
C LEU A 18 -4.98 -3.74 -14.90
N ALA A 19 -5.43 -4.99 -15.00
CA ALA A 19 -6.08 -5.68 -13.90
C ALA A 19 -5.13 -6.09 -12.75
N LYS A 20 -3.82 -6.24 -13.03
CA LYS A 20 -2.84 -6.75 -12.06
C LYS A 20 -1.60 -5.86 -11.98
N TYR A 21 -1.13 -5.62 -10.76
CA TYR A 21 0.11 -4.88 -10.52
C TYR A 21 1.33 -5.54 -11.19
N SER A 22 1.39 -6.88 -11.22
CA SER A 22 2.46 -7.61 -11.92
C SER A 22 2.58 -7.21 -13.38
N ASP A 23 1.45 -6.99 -14.04
CA ASP A 23 1.40 -6.69 -15.47
C ASP A 23 1.84 -5.23 -15.70
N CYS A 24 1.44 -4.31 -14.81
CA CYS A 24 1.94 -2.94 -14.80
C CYS A 24 3.47 -2.89 -14.60
N VAL A 25 3.99 -3.68 -13.67
CA VAL A 25 5.44 -3.79 -13.41
C VAL A 25 6.18 -4.29 -14.65
N GLN A 26 5.64 -5.28 -15.37
CA GLN A 26 6.22 -5.74 -16.62
C GLN A 26 6.24 -4.65 -17.70
N GLN A 27 5.19 -3.81 -17.80
CA GLN A 27 5.19 -2.71 -18.75
C GLN A 27 6.26 -1.66 -18.44
N VAL A 28 6.52 -1.36 -17.16
CA VAL A 28 7.65 -0.47 -16.78
C VAL A 28 8.99 -1.12 -17.15
N LEU A 29 9.19 -2.40 -16.79
CA LEU A 29 10.44 -3.12 -17.07
C LEU A 29 10.74 -3.27 -18.57
N THR A 30 9.69 -3.41 -19.39
CA THR A 30 9.79 -3.49 -20.86
C THR A 30 9.70 -2.13 -21.56
N LYS A 31 9.64 -1.03 -20.79
CA LYS A 31 9.60 0.36 -21.28
C LYS A 31 8.38 0.68 -22.16
N GLN A 32 7.27 -0.01 -21.96
CA GLN A 32 5.99 0.32 -22.59
C GLN A 32 5.32 1.52 -21.90
N VAL A 33 5.60 1.73 -20.61
CA VAL A 33 5.19 2.92 -19.84
C VAL A 33 6.39 3.44 -19.05
N ASP A 34 6.36 4.73 -18.71
CA ASP A 34 7.47 5.40 -18.00
C ASP A 34 7.49 5.12 -16.49
N ALA A 35 6.31 4.93 -15.89
CA ALA A 35 6.16 4.76 -14.46
C ALA A 35 4.91 3.95 -14.10
N LEU A 36 4.90 3.41 -12.88
CA LEU A 36 3.74 2.81 -12.23
C LEU A 36 3.46 3.59 -10.94
N THR A 37 2.20 3.96 -10.72
CA THR A 37 1.73 4.52 -9.45
C THR A 37 0.67 3.61 -8.83
N THR A 38 0.80 3.41 -7.52
CA THR A 38 -0.16 2.77 -6.62
C THR A 38 0.35 3.02 -5.19
N ASP A 39 -0.19 2.30 -4.21
CA ASP A 39 0.18 2.38 -2.81
C ASP A 39 1.67 2.09 -2.60
N ASP A 40 2.30 2.83 -1.69
CA ASP A 40 3.74 2.80 -1.49
C ASP A 40 4.25 1.43 -1.05
N SER A 41 3.47 0.72 -0.23
CA SER A 41 3.76 -0.63 0.26
C SER A 41 3.90 -1.64 -0.90
N ILE A 42 3.01 -1.57 -1.88
CA ILE A 42 3.01 -2.41 -3.09
C ILE A 42 4.23 -2.04 -3.95
N LEU A 43 4.46 -0.75 -4.20
CA LEU A 43 5.58 -0.26 -4.99
C LEU A 43 6.93 -0.69 -4.38
N LYS A 44 7.09 -0.56 -3.06
CA LYS A 44 8.30 -0.96 -2.33
C LYS A 44 8.56 -2.46 -2.45
N GLY A 45 7.52 -3.30 -2.34
CA GLY A 45 7.63 -4.74 -2.54
C GLY A 45 8.18 -5.09 -3.93
N TYR A 46 7.62 -4.50 -5.00
CA TYR A 46 8.09 -4.74 -6.36
C TYR A 46 9.48 -4.17 -6.64
N ALA A 47 9.80 -3.00 -6.07
CA ALA A 47 11.14 -2.42 -6.19
C ALA A 47 12.20 -3.32 -5.55
N ALA A 48 11.93 -3.86 -4.35
CA ALA A 48 12.84 -4.79 -3.68
C ALA A 48 13.04 -6.08 -4.49
N ALA A 49 11.96 -6.66 -5.02
CA ALA A 49 12.02 -7.86 -5.86
C ALA A 49 12.75 -7.64 -7.20
N ASN A 50 12.84 -6.39 -7.67
CA ASN A 50 13.52 -6.01 -8.92
C ASN A 50 14.67 -5.03 -8.65
N SER A 51 15.43 -5.29 -7.58
CA SER A 51 16.56 -4.46 -7.16
C SER A 51 17.51 -4.15 -8.31
N GLY A 52 17.88 -2.87 -8.44
CA GLY A 52 18.74 -2.37 -9.52
C GLY A 52 18.02 -2.05 -10.84
N LYS A 53 16.76 -2.47 -11.00
CA LYS A 53 15.93 -2.15 -12.17
C LYS A 53 14.81 -1.17 -11.84
N LEU A 54 14.22 -1.28 -10.66
CA LEU A 54 13.14 -0.43 -10.19
C LEU A 54 13.53 0.28 -8.89
N ARG A 55 12.93 1.45 -8.68
CA ARG A 55 13.02 2.22 -7.44
C ARG A 55 11.74 3.02 -7.23
N VAL A 56 11.34 3.22 -5.97
CA VAL A 56 10.25 4.13 -5.62
C VAL A 56 10.80 5.56 -5.61
N VAL A 57 10.04 6.51 -6.16
CA VAL A 57 10.47 7.91 -6.34
C VAL A 57 9.34 8.88 -6.02
N GLY A 58 9.70 10.15 -5.84
CA GLY A 58 8.73 11.22 -5.63
C GLY A 58 8.17 11.26 -4.20
N LYS A 59 7.14 12.10 -4.02
CA LYS A 59 6.35 12.20 -2.79
C LYS A 59 5.00 11.49 -3.00
N PRO A 60 4.33 11.01 -1.95
CA PRO A 60 2.97 10.49 -2.06
C PRO A 60 2.00 11.52 -2.65
N PHE A 61 1.07 11.03 -3.47
CA PHE A 61 -0.03 11.83 -4.03
C PHE A 61 -1.20 11.94 -3.02
N THR A 62 -1.51 10.83 -2.35
CA THR A 62 -2.61 10.68 -1.39
C THR A 62 -2.15 9.91 -0.15
N SER A 63 -3.00 9.91 0.88
CA SER A 63 -2.88 9.02 2.04
C SER A 63 -3.92 7.91 1.92
N GLU A 64 -3.48 6.66 2.06
CA GLU A 64 -4.31 5.47 1.85
C GLU A 64 -4.32 4.61 3.13
N PRO A 65 -5.13 4.97 4.15
CA PRO A 65 -5.23 4.17 5.37
C PRO A 65 -5.94 2.84 5.07
N TYR A 66 -5.24 1.73 5.26
CA TYR A 66 -5.82 0.40 5.07
C TYR A 66 -6.72 0.00 6.23
N GLY A 67 -7.84 -0.65 5.92
CA GLY A 67 -8.80 -1.16 6.90
C GLY A 67 -9.28 -2.57 6.56
N VAL A 68 -9.86 -3.24 7.55
CA VAL A 68 -10.51 -4.55 7.37
C VAL A 68 -11.97 -4.31 6.96
N GLY A 69 -12.33 -4.71 5.74
CA GLY A 69 -13.71 -4.60 5.25
C GLY A 69 -14.64 -5.60 5.92
N LEU A 70 -15.70 -5.12 6.56
CA LEU A 70 -16.69 -5.92 7.31
C LEU A 70 -18.12 -5.53 6.91
N ASN A 71 -19.10 -6.37 7.25
CA ASN A 71 -20.51 -5.99 7.15
C ASN A 71 -20.76 -4.78 8.08
N LYS A 72 -21.43 -3.75 7.56
CA LYS A 72 -21.67 -2.47 8.25
C LYS A 72 -22.37 -2.67 9.60
N ASP A 73 -23.31 -3.61 9.67
CA ASP A 73 -24.15 -3.83 10.85
C ASP A 73 -23.56 -4.87 11.84
N ASP A 74 -22.44 -5.51 11.50
CA ASP A 74 -21.78 -6.50 12.38
C ASP A 74 -20.87 -5.82 13.39
N LYS A 75 -21.49 -5.23 14.42
CA LYS A 75 -20.77 -4.57 15.50
C LYS A 75 -19.87 -5.54 16.28
N VAL A 76 -20.34 -6.77 16.51
CA VAL A 76 -19.63 -7.76 17.33
C VAL A 76 -18.28 -8.12 16.69
N LEU A 77 -18.29 -8.41 15.38
CA LEU A 77 -17.05 -8.70 14.66
C LEU A 77 -16.16 -7.46 14.54
N ARG A 78 -16.74 -6.27 14.30
CA ARG A 78 -15.98 -5.01 14.24
C ARG A 78 -15.23 -4.73 15.53
N ASP A 79 -15.90 -4.86 16.69
CA ASP A 79 -15.29 -4.66 18.00
C ASP A 79 -14.16 -5.68 18.24
N ALA A 80 -14.42 -6.97 17.94
CA ALA A 80 -13.42 -8.02 18.12
C ALA A 80 -12.16 -7.81 17.26
N ILE A 81 -12.31 -7.35 16.01
CA ILE A 81 -11.19 -7.01 15.13
C ILE A 81 -10.44 -5.78 15.65
N ASN A 82 -11.15 -4.73 16.08
CA ASN A 82 -10.52 -3.54 16.66
C ASN A 82 -9.70 -3.88 17.91
N ASP A 83 -10.27 -4.65 18.84
CA ASP A 83 -9.58 -5.09 20.06
C ASP A 83 -8.34 -5.93 19.72
N SER A 84 -8.44 -6.82 18.71
CA SER A 84 -7.31 -7.61 18.25
C SER A 84 -6.20 -6.77 17.62
N LEU A 85 -6.54 -5.78 16.80
CA LEU A 85 -5.57 -4.90 16.17
C LEU A 85 -4.85 -4.05 17.22
N GLU A 86 -5.58 -3.47 18.17
CA GLU A 86 -5.02 -2.67 19.27
C GLU A 86 -4.06 -3.49 20.14
N LYS A 87 -4.47 -4.72 20.47
CA LYS A 87 -3.61 -5.66 21.19
C LYS A 87 -2.32 -5.95 20.42
N HIS A 88 -2.39 -6.25 19.12
CA HIS A 88 -1.19 -6.57 18.34
C HIS A 88 -0.26 -5.37 18.12
N VAL A 89 -0.79 -4.15 18.14
CA VAL A 89 0.04 -2.94 18.13
C VAL A 89 0.76 -2.80 19.48
N THR A 90 0.03 -2.89 20.60
CA THR A 90 0.58 -2.68 21.94
C THR A 90 1.56 -3.77 22.39
N ASP A 91 1.35 -5.04 22.00
CA ASP A 91 2.25 -6.15 22.35
C ASP A 91 3.45 -6.30 21.38
N GLY A 92 3.54 -5.43 20.37
CA GLY A 92 4.62 -5.42 19.38
C GLY A 92 4.50 -6.48 18.28
N THR A 93 3.42 -7.27 18.24
CA THR A 93 3.18 -8.24 17.17
C THR A 93 3.09 -7.55 15.81
N TYR A 94 2.45 -6.39 15.72
CA TYR A 94 2.37 -5.61 14.48
C TYR A 94 3.76 -5.26 13.94
N LYS A 95 4.67 -4.79 14.81
CA LYS A 95 6.04 -4.48 14.42
C LYS A 95 6.78 -5.71 13.89
N LYS A 96 6.65 -6.86 14.56
CA LYS A 96 7.25 -8.13 14.10
C LYS A 96 6.73 -8.53 12.73
N ILE A 97 5.42 -8.42 12.49
CA ILE A 97 4.81 -8.72 11.18
C ILE A 97 5.32 -7.75 10.12
N TYR A 98 5.39 -6.44 10.43
CA TYR A 98 5.91 -5.44 9.52
C TYR A 98 7.35 -5.75 9.11
N GLU A 99 8.24 -5.99 10.08
CA GLU A 99 9.65 -6.33 9.84
C GLU A 99 9.81 -7.61 9.01
N ALA A 100 8.98 -8.63 9.27
CA ALA A 100 8.97 -9.90 8.54
C ALA A 100 8.35 -9.81 7.14
N THR A 101 7.71 -8.69 6.78
CA THR A 101 7.04 -8.50 5.48
C THR A 101 7.55 -7.26 4.76
N LEU A 102 6.91 -6.11 4.95
CA LEU A 102 7.27 -4.85 4.29
C LEU A 102 8.68 -4.36 4.67
N GLY A 103 9.15 -4.68 5.88
CA GLY A 103 10.52 -4.41 6.30
C GLY A 103 11.57 -5.08 5.43
N LEU A 104 11.28 -6.24 4.82
CA LEU A 104 12.17 -6.92 3.88
C LEU A 104 12.41 -6.12 2.60
N SER A 105 11.55 -5.14 2.29
CA SER A 105 11.76 -4.23 1.16
C SER A 105 12.71 -3.08 1.47
N GLY A 106 13.28 -3.02 2.67
CA GLY A 106 14.03 -1.87 3.18
C GLY A 106 13.14 -0.70 3.64
N SER A 107 11.82 -0.90 3.75
CA SER A 107 10.93 0.10 4.35
C SER A 107 11.21 0.21 5.85
N ALA A 108 11.45 1.43 6.34
CA ALA A 108 11.54 1.67 7.76
C ALA A 108 10.19 1.38 8.44
N TYR A 109 10.23 0.83 9.65
CA TYR A 109 9.02 0.62 10.44
C TYR A 109 8.30 1.96 10.69
N ILE A 110 7.00 1.96 10.47
CA ILE A 110 6.09 3.06 10.78
C ILE A 110 4.98 2.48 11.63
N GLU A 111 4.72 3.13 12.77
CA GLU A 111 3.60 2.77 13.64
C GLU A 111 2.27 2.98 12.89
N PRO A 112 1.28 2.07 13.02
CA PRO A 112 0.03 2.23 12.29
C PRO A 112 -0.72 3.46 12.80
N PRO A 113 -1.58 4.07 11.96
CA PRO A 113 -2.46 5.14 12.42
C PRO A 113 -3.37 4.64 13.56
N ALA A 114 -3.87 5.59 14.36
CA ALA A 114 -4.83 5.27 15.41
C ALA A 114 -6.06 4.57 14.82
N LEU A 115 -6.55 3.54 15.52
CA LEU A 115 -7.74 2.80 15.10
C LEU A 115 -8.97 3.69 15.19
N GLU A 116 -9.72 3.77 14.09
CA GLU A 116 -11.02 4.45 14.05
C GLU A 116 -12.12 3.51 14.54
N ARG A 117 -12.56 3.68 15.79
CA ARG A 117 -13.71 2.97 16.35
C ARG A 117 -15.00 3.73 16.04
N TYR A 118 -15.94 3.09 15.35
CA TYR A 118 -17.29 3.59 15.04
C TYR A 118 -18.36 2.53 15.31
#